data_AF-A0A5J4L878-F1
#
_entry.id   AF-A0A5J4L878-F1
#
_cell.length_a   1.000
_cell.length_b   1.000
_cell.length_c   1.000
_cell.angle_alpha   90.00
_cell.angle_beta   90.00
_cell.angle_gamma   90.00
#
_symmetry.space_group_name_H-M   'P 1'
#
loop_
_entity.id
_entity.type
_entity.pdbx_description
1 polymer ?
#
loop_
_entity_poly.entity_id
_entity_poly.type
_entity_poly.pdbx_seq_one_letter_code
_entity_poly.pdbx_strand_id
1 'polypeptide(L)'
;MKYHANVYTLREVKRQGRNDGRGWRWKPWRPFPGWPLWESIDPDPPINQKEYSQYEHTLISAAHENLERIGIEWSKEDEVLMSKYCNAKAEKENLEKKIEQEDNEHKDAIKAFETAKKAFFEFPPRWIPITLYWLIFIAIFMGEGLINYFVFQMLAEEEWKTYVMAGAIIIIIPLSAELLGHFIKKEKKTSVDKIWIVVSFVVVSSLLVGLAVLRETFFEASEVKINMSPTTLAIVLIVFNLAIFTIMTFLSYKEARTDPEVYSKAKREYEEAMKSLKKEGGDVERVAKKLEEAIENFNKAYSEREHTFDRYKHKAEEERDKWVTLIRAYRHANMCARKDRTLPESFKVDPETLIKIPEALEKLDRDCSHKEEANA
;
A
#
# COMPACT_ATOMS: atom_id res chain seq x y z
N MET A 1 17.21 -20.70 -41.06
CA MET A 1 16.63 -21.16 -42.34
C MET A 1 15.63 -20.10 -42.82
N LYS A 2 15.78 -19.59 -44.04
CA LYS A 2 14.76 -18.71 -44.65
C LYS A 2 13.69 -19.61 -45.26
N TYR A 3 12.53 -19.70 -44.62
CA TYR A 3 11.37 -20.36 -45.21
C TYR A 3 10.80 -19.45 -46.30
N HIS A 4 10.86 -19.89 -47.55
CA HIS A 4 10.15 -19.20 -48.63
C HIS A 4 8.67 -19.54 -48.50
N ALA A 5 7.82 -18.53 -48.42
CA ALA A 5 6.38 -18.75 -48.47
C ALA A 5 6.03 -19.32 -49.85
N ASN A 6 5.49 -20.54 -49.88
CA ASN A 6 4.98 -21.11 -51.11
C ASN A 6 3.71 -20.36 -51.51
N VAL A 7 3.79 -19.58 -52.58
CA VAL A 7 2.66 -18.79 -53.09
C VAL A 7 2.09 -19.51 -54.31
N TYR A 8 0.93 -20.12 -54.15
CA TYR A 8 0.16 -20.68 -55.25
C TYR A 8 -0.96 -19.72 -55.63
N THR A 9 -1.08 -19.42 -56.92
CA THR A 9 -2.20 -18.61 -57.41
C THR A 9 -3.37 -19.49 -57.82
N LEU A 10 -4.59 -18.96 -57.67
CA LEU A 10 -5.81 -19.65 -58.13
C LEU A 10 -5.74 -20.03 -59.62
N ARG A 11 -5.03 -19.23 -60.43
CA ARG A 11 -4.84 -19.49 -61.87
C ARG A 11 -3.94 -20.71 -62.11
N GLU A 12 -2.83 -20.81 -61.41
CA GLU A 12 -1.91 -21.96 -61.50
C GLU A 12 -2.60 -23.25 -61.05
N VAL A 13 -3.28 -23.19 -59.91
CA VAL A 13 -3.99 -24.34 -59.33
C VAL A 13 -5.10 -24.84 -60.27
N LYS A 14 -5.91 -23.94 -60.84
CA LYS A 14 -6.93 -24.30 -61.84
C LYS A 14 -6.30 -24.83 -63.13
N ARG A 15 -5.16 -24.28 -63.57
CA ARG A 15 -4.46 -24.76 -64.76
C ARG A 15 -3.95 -26.18 -64.53
N GLN A 16 -3.36 -26.46 -63.37
CA GLN A 16 -2.88 -27.78 -63.02
C GLN A 16 -4.03 -28.78 -62.92
N GLY A 17 -5.13 -28.43 -62.23
CA GLY A 17 -6.33 -29.27 -62.15
C GLY A 17 -6.85 -29.65 -63.54
N ARG A 18 -6.93 -28.69 -64.47
CA ARG A 18 -7.33 -28.98 -65.87
C ARG A 18 -6.36 -29.89 -66.61
N ASN A 19 -5.07 -29.82 -66.32
CA ASN A 19 -4.08 -30.67 -66.96
C ASN A 19 -4.19 -32.11 -66.44
N ASP A 20 -4.30 -32.27 -65.12
CA ASP A 20 -4.38 -33.58 -64.46
C ASP A 20 -5.70 -34.30 -64.78
N GLY A 21 -6.80 -33.54 -64.94
CA GLY A 21 -8.10 -34.12 -65.29
C GLY A 21 -8.28 -34.44 -66.78
N ARG A 22 -7.38 -33.98 -67.67
CA ARG A 22 -7.48 -34.27 -69.10
C ARG A 22 -7.00 -35.67 -69.38
N GLY A 23 -7.85 -36.46 -70.04
CA GLY A 23 -7.48 -37.78 -70.55
C GLY A 23 -6.47 -37.78 -71.73
N TRP A 24 -5.74 -36.67 -71.95
CA TRP A 24 -4.81 -36.54 -73.06
C TRP A 24 -3.77 -35.43 -72.84
N ARG A 25 -2.58 -35.59 -73.43
CA ARG A 25 -1.49 -34.60 -73.40
C ARG A 25 -0.95 -34.33 -74.80
N TRP A 26 -0.65 -33.06 -75.07
CA TRP A 26 0.02 -32.64 -76.31
C TRP A 26 1.46 -33.18 -76.36
N LYS A 27 1.84 -33.79 -77.49
CA LYS A 27 3.24 -34.11 -77.82
C LYS A 27 3.72 -33.15 -78.93
N PRO A 28 4.48 -32.09 -78.58
CA PRO A 28 4.86 -31.06 -79.55
C PRO A 28 5.90 -31.55 -80.58
N TRP A 29 6.63 -32.63 -80.30
CA TRP A 29 7.61 -33.22 -81.21
C TRP A 29 7.08 -34.53 -81.79
N ARG A 30 6.99 -34.60 -83.13
CA ARG A 30 6.64 -35.82 -83.86
C ARG A 30 7.92 -36.56 -84.27
N PRO A 31 8.10 -37.84 -83.89
CA PRO A 31 9.17 -38.64 -84.47
C PRO A 31 8.85 -39.11 -85.90
N PHE A 32 7.57 -39.19 -86.31
CA PHE A 32 7.17 -39.67 -87.65
C PHE A 32 5.90 -38.99 -88.23
N PRO A 33 5.76 -38.88 -89.57
CA PRO A 33 4.52 -38.46 -90.24
C PRO A 33 3.39 -39.47 -89.99
N GLY A 34 2.24 -39.01 -89.49
CA GLY A 34 1.05 -39.86 -89.24
C GLY A 34 0.77 -40.19 -87.76
N TRP A 35 1.71 -39.91 -86.85
CA TRP A 35 1.46 -40.08 -85.40
C TRP A 35 0.48 -39.01 -84.87
N PRO A 36 -0.44 -39.38 -83.96
CA PRO A 36 -1.39 -38.44 -83.36
C PRO A 36 -0.65 -37.37 -82.55
N LEU A 37 -1.17 -36.14 -82.60
CA LEU A 37 -0.64 -34.99 -81.85
C LEU A 37 -0.89 -35.08 -80.33
N TRP A 38 -1.53 -36.17 -79.89
CA TRP A 38 -2.08 -36.37 -78.56
C TRP A 38 -1.78 -37.79 -78.12
N GLU A 39 -1.35 -37.93 -76.87
CA GLU A 39 -1.28 -39.21 -76.17
C GLU A 39 -2.44 -39.29 -75.19
N SER A 40 -3.14 -40.43 -75.15
CA SER A 40 -4.14 -40.71 -74.12
C SER A 40 -3.42 -40.95 -72.81
N ILE A 41 -3.77 -40.20 -71.77
CA ILE A 41 -3.23 -40.35 -70.42
C ILE A 41 -4.42 -40.56 -69.49
N ASP A 42 -4.29 -41.43 -68.49
CA ASP A 42 -5.33 -41.58 -67.48
C ASP A 42 -5.40 -40.34 -66.58
N PRO A 43 -6.60 -39.82 -66.26
CA PRO A 43 -6.74 -38.68 -65.36
C PRO A 43 -6.16 -38.96 -63.97
N ASP A 44 -5.40 -38.01 -63.42
CA ASP A 44 -4.89 -38.05 -62.05
C ASP A 44 -5.83 -37.26 -61.12
N PRO A 45 -6.31 -37.82 -59.99
CA PRO A 45 -6.15 -39.20 -59.55
C PRO A 45 -7.10 -40.21 -60.25
N PRO A 46 -6.69 -41.46 -60.49
CA PRO A 46 -7.60 -42.52 -60.93
C PRO A 46 -8.81 -42.70 -60.00
N ILE A 47 -9.92 -43.19 -60.54
CA ILE A 47 -11.22 -43.26 -59.85
C ILE A 47 -11.15 -43.98 -58.49
N ASN A 48 -10.43 -45.12 -58.46
CA ASN A 48 -10.33 -45.98 -57.28
C ASN A 48 -9.22 -45.54 -56.30
N GLN A 49 -8.49 -44.47 -56.59
CA GLN A 49 -7.41 -44.00 -55.74
C GLN A 49 -7.97 -43.35 -54.48
N LYS A 50 -7.61 -43.91 -53.32
CA LYS A 50 -7.95 -43.37 -52.00
C LYS A 50 -7.01 -42.25 -51.56
N GLU A 51 -5.77 -42.31 -52.00
CA GLU A 51 -4.74 -41.32 -51.69
C GLU A 51 -4.89 -40.06 -52.54
N TYR A 52 -4.41 -38.92 -52.03
CA TYR A 52 -4.45 -37.65 -52.76
C TYR A 52 -3.59 -37.70 -54.03
N SER A 53 -3.90 -36.86 -55.02
CA SER A 53 -2.99 -36.69 -56.15
C SER A 53 -1.68 -36.05 -55.68
N GLN A 54 -0.61 -36.22 -56.44
CA GLN A 54 0.70 -35.66 -56.09
C GLN A 54 0.63 -34.13 -55.93
N TYR A 55 -0.14 -33.46 -56.79
CA TYR A 55 -0.31 -32.01 -56.70
C TYR A 55 -1.15 -31.61 -55.48
N GLU A 56 -2.20 -32.36 -55.16
CA GLU A 56 -3.00 -32.12 -53.96
C GLU A 56 -2.20 -32.32 -52.68
N HIS A 57 -1.35 -33.36 -52.61
CA HIS A 57 -0.39 -33.53 -51.53
C HIS A 57 0.55 -32.32 -51.43
N THR A 58 1.00 -31.76 -52.55
CA THR A 58 1.85 -30.56 -52.56
C THR A 58 1.11 -29.35 -51.97
N LEU A 59 -0.17 -29.15 -52.30
CA LEU A 59 -0.99 -28.08 -51.72
C LEU A 59 -1.20 -28.28 -50.22
N ILE A 60 -1.48 -29.51 -49.78
CA ILE A 60 -1.67 -29.85 -48.37
C ILE A 60 -0.38 -29.63 -47.58
N SER A 61 0.76 -30.11 -48.07
CA SER A 61 2.07 -29.88 -47.45
C SER A 61 2.39 -28.39 -47.33
N ALA A 62 2.16 -27.61 -48.41
CA ALA A 62 2.39 -26.18 -48.38
C ALA A 62 1.44 -25.43 -47.42
N ALA A 63 0.20 -25.90 -47.28
CA ALA A 63 -0.73 -25.39 -46.28
C ALA A 63 -0.24 -25.64 -44.85
N HIS A 64 0.20 -26.87 -44.56
CA HIS A 64 0.76 -27.21 -43.25
C HIS A 64 2.03 -26.41 -42.94
N GLU A 65 2.97 -26.28 -43.88
CA GLU A 65 4.18 -25.47 -43.70
C GLU A 65 3.87 -24.00 -43.38
N ASN A 66 2.89 -23.41 -44.08
CA ASN A 66 2.48 -22.02 -43.83
C ASN A 66 1.78 -21.86 -42.48
N LEU A 67 0.91 -22.80 -42.10
CA LEU A 67 0.24 -22.79 -40.80
C LEU A 67 1.21 -23.03 -39.65
N GLU A 68 2.14 -23.97 -39.80
CA GLU A 68 3.21 -24.23 -38.84
C GLU A 68 4.09 -22.99 -38.65
N ARG A 69 4.39 -22.26 -39.73
CA ARG A 69 5.09 -20.98 -39.62
C ARG A 69 4.32 -19.97 -38.77
N ILE A 70 3.00 -19.84 -38.96
CA ILE A 70 2.15 -18.95 -38.15
C ILE A 70 2.18 -19.41 -36.68
N GLY A 71 2.11 -20.72 -36.43
CA GLY A 71 2.24 -21.30 -35.09
C GLY A 71 3.59 -20.98 -34.43
N ILE A 72 4.71 -21.12 -35.15
CA ILE A 72 6.06 -20.80 -34.66
C ILE A 72 6.20 -19.29 -34.39
N GLU A 73 5.65 -18.44 -35.26
CA GLU A 73 5.61 -16.99 -35.05
C GLU A 73 4.86 -16.66 -33.75
N TRP A 74 3.69 -17.27 -33.54
CA TRP A 74 2.91 -17.13 -32.32
C TRP A 74 3.69 -17.63 -31.09
N SER A 75 4.24 -18.84 -31.10
CA SER A 75 4.95 -19.39 -29.93
C SER A 75 6.12 -18.51 -29.47
N LYS A 76 6.82 -17.85 -30.41
CA LYS A 76 7.90 -16.91 -30.09
C LYS A 76 7.38 -15.62 -29.46
N GLU A 77 6.28 -15.07 -29.95
CA GLU A 77 5.66 -13.87 -29.36
C GLU A 77 5.01 -14.20 -28.00
N ASP A 78 4.40 -15.38 -27.89
CA ASP A 78 3.81 -15.88 -26.65
C ASP A 78 4.85 -16.10 -25.56
N GLU A 79 6.06 -16.56 -25.87
CA GLU A 79 7.13 -16.70 -24.85
C GLU A 79 7.40 -15.38 -24.09
N VAL A 80 7.40 -14.26 -24.83
CA VAL A 80 7.59 -12.92 -24.26
C VAL A 80 6.35 -12.47 -23.49
N LEU A 81 5.17 -12.65 -24.07
CA LEU A 81 3.89 -12.24 -23.47
C LEU A 81 3.54 -13.06 -22.23
N MET A 82 3.74 -14.37 -22.27
CA MET A 82 3.62 -15.30 -21.16
C MET A 82 4.53 -14.90 -20.00
N SER A 83 5.79 -14.52 -20.29
CA SER A 83 6.70 -14.01 -19.26
C SER A 83 6.14 -12.78 -18.53
N LYS A 84 5.64 -11.79 -19.28
CA LYS A 84 5.02 -10.59 -18.71
C LYS A 84 3.77 -10.93 -17.90
N TYR A 85 2.90 -11.78 -18.43
CA TYR A 85 1.68 -12.24 -17.78
C TYR A 85 1.98 -12.94 -16.45
N CYS A 86 2.92 -13.89 -16.44
CA CYS A 86 3.26 -14.65 -15.23
C CYS A 86 3.94 -13.78 -14.17
N ASN A 87 4.81 -12.84 -14.58
CA ASN A 87 5.40 -11.89 -13.64
C ASN A 87 4.33 -10.98 -13.00
N ALA A 88 3.41 -10.44 -13.80
CA ALA A 88 2.32 -9.60 -13.30
C ALA A 88 1.35 -10.39 -12.39
N LYS A 89 1.08 -11.65 -12.74
CA LYS A 89 0.26 -12.56 -11.91
C LYS A 89 0.93 -12.83 -10.55
N ALA A 90 2.21 -13.17 -10.54
CA ALA A 90 2.96 -13.42 -9.32
C ALA A 90 3.07 -12.17 -8.45
N GLU A 91 3.30 -11.00 -9.04
CA GLU A 91 3.32 -9.72 -8.32
C GLU A 91 1.97 -9.42 -7.66
N LYS A 92 0.87 -9.59 -8.40
CA LYS A 92 -0.48 -9.45 -7.87
C LYS A 92 -0.72 -10.39 -6.69
N GLU A 93 -0.46 -11.69 -6.84
CA GLU A 93 -0.66 -12.69 -5.78
C GLU A 93 0.19 -12.40 -4.52
N ASN A 94 1.43 -11.94 -4.71
CA ASN A 94 2.30 -11.54 -3.61
C ASN A 94 1.76 -10.31 -2.88
N LEU A 95 1.23 -9.32 -3.60
CA LEU A 95 0.62 -8.12 -3.01
C LEU A 95 -0.71 -8.42 -2.33
N GLU A 96 -1.52 -9.37 -2.85
CA GLU A 96 -2.73 -9.86 -2.18
C GLU A 96 -2.41 -10.53 -0.84
N LYS A 97 -1.36 -11.34 -0.76
CA LYS A 97 -0.90 -11.90 0.52
C LYS A 97 -0.37 -10.81 1.46
N LYS A 98 0.34 -9.84 0.91
CA LYS A 98 0.92 -8.74 1.70
C LYS A 98 -0.17 -7.84 2.29
N ILE A 99 -1.22 -7.49 1.54
CA ILE A 99 -2.30 -6.66 2.06
C ILE A 99 -3.05 -7.38 3.19
N GLU A 100 -3.20 -8.70 3.11
CA GLU A 100 -3.81 -9.49 4.19
C GLU A 100 -2.96 -9.46 5.48
N GLN A 101 -1.63 -9.55 5.34
CA GLN A 101 -0.70 -9.42 6.47
C GLN A 101 -0.81 -8.03 7.11
N GLU A 102 -0.74 -6.98 6.31
CA GLU A 102 -0.77 -5.58 6.77
C GLU A 102 -2.14 -5.22 7.38
N ASP A 103 -3.25 -5.76 6.86
CA ASP A 103 -4.59 -5.57 7.43
C ASP A 103 -4.71 -6.25 8.80
N ASN A 104 -4.07 -7.42 8.99
CA ASN A 104 -4.01 -8.06 10.30
C ASN A 104 -3.18 -7.25 11.31
N GLU A 105 -2.01 -6.74 10.89
CA GLU A 105 -1.18 -5.86 11.73
C GLU A 105 -1.93 -4.56 12.08
N HIS A 106 -2.67 -3.98 11.13
CA HIS A 106 -3.50 -2.81 11.37
C HIS A 106 -4.63 -3.09 12.37
N LYS A 107 -5.33 -4.22 12.26
CA LYS A 107 -6.36 -4.64 13.24
C LYS A 107 -5.78 -4.79 14.64
N ASP A 108 -4.58 -5.33 14.77
CA ASP A 108 -3.92 -5.47 16.07
C ASP A 108 -3.46 -4.11 16.62
N ALA A 109 -3.00 -3.20 15.76
CA ALA A 109 -2.72 -1.81 16.14
C ALA A 109 -3.98 -1.07 16.62
N ILE A 110 -5.14 -1.30 15.99
CA ILE A 110 -6.44 -0.76 16.46
C ILE A 110 -6.75 -1.26 17.88
N LYS A 111 -6.65 -2.58 18.12
CA LYS A 111 -6.92 -3.14 19.46
C LYS A 111 -5.96 -2.58 20.51
N ALA A 112 -4.67 -2.46 20.18
CA ALA A 112 -3.67 -1.88 21.07
C ALA A 112 -3.99 -0.41 21.38
N PHE A 113 -4.35 0.37 20.36
CA PHE A 113 -4.78 1.76 20.52
C PHE A 113 -6.03 1.88 21.39
N GLU A 114 -7.06 1.07 21.16
CA GLU A 114 -8.28 1.09 21.98
C GLU A 114 -8.01 0.73 23.44
N THR A 115 -7.13 -0.23 23.69
CA THR A 115 -6.72 -0.64 25.04
C THR A 115 -5.97 0.50 25.74
N ALA A 116 -4.96 1.08 25.08
CA ALA A 116 -4.19 2.20 25.61
C ALA A 116 -5.07 3.44 25.81
N LYS A 117 -6.02 3.68 24.90
CA LYS A 117 -7.03 4.74 25.00
C LYS A 117 -7.87 4.56 26.24
N LYS A 118 -8.46 3.37 26.47
CA LYS A 118 -9.26 3.10 27.67
C LYS A 118 -8.45 3.36 28.94
N ALA A 119 -7.24 2.82 29.04
CA ALA A 119 -6.34 3.04 30.17
C ALA A 119 -6.02 4.54 30.38
N PHE A 120 -5.81 5.31 29.32
CA PHE A 120 -5.54 6.75 29.42
C PHE A 120 -6.77 7.59 29.81
N PHE A 121 -7.97 7.21 29.35
CA PHE A 121 -9.21 7.93 29.63
C PHE A 121 -9.86 7.54 30.97
N GLU A 122 -9.40 6.48 31.63
CA GLU A 122 -9.76 6.17 33.03
C GLU A 122 -9.30 7.25 34.01
N PHE A 123 -8.28 8.04 33.64
CA PHE A 123 -7.83 9.14 34.49
C PHE A 123 -8.79 10.34 34.39
N PRO A 124 -9.26 10.87 35.53
CA PRO A 124 -10.17 12.01 35.51
C PRO A 124 -9.51 13.22 34.85
N PRO A 125 -10.28 14.03 34.10
CA PRO A 125 -9.77 15.27 33.54
C PRO A 125 -9.30 16.21 34.67
N ARG A 126 -8.32 17.05 34.36
CA ARG A 126 -7.87 18.09 35.30
C ARG A 126 -9.04 19.04 35.60
N TRP A 127 -9.21 19.39 36.88
CA TRP A 127 -10.25 20.31 37.30
C TRP A 127 -10.05 21.73 36.75
N ILE A 128 -8.79 22.14 36.64
CA ILE A 128 -8.37 23.42 36.05
C ILE A 128 -7.43 23.09 34.87
N PRO A 129 -7.64 23.67 33.67
CA PRO A 129 -6.68 23.56 32.58
C PRO A 129 -5.29 24.02 33.05
N ILE A 130 -4.23 23.33 32.64
CA ILE A 130 -2.87 23.64 33.11
C ILE A 130 -2.47 25.10 32.80
N THR A 131 -2.95 25.64 31.68
CA THR A 131 -2.75 27.04 31.30
C THR A 131 -3.38 28.00 32.31
N LEU A 132 -4.61 27.73 32.76
CA LEU A 132 -5.30 28.54 33.75
C LEU A 132 -4.67 28.41 35.14
N TYR A 133 -4.21 27.22 35.52
CA TYR A 133 -3.43 27.03 36.76
C TYR A 133 -2.19 27.92 36.77
N TRP A 134 -1.38 27.90 35.71
CA TRP A 134 -0.17 28.74 35.62
C TRP A 134 -0.49 30.23 35.62
N LEU A 135 -1.58 30.66 34.97
CA LEU A 135 -2.01 32.06 35.02
C LEU A 135 -2.38 32.50 36.44
N ILE A 136 -3.14 31.69 37.17
CA ILE A 136 -3.51 31.99 38.57
C ILE A 136 -2.25 31.98 39.46
N PHE A 137 -1.37 30.99 39.28
CA PHE A 137 -0.11 30.88 40.02
C PHE A 137 0.75 32.13 39.83
N ILE A 138 0.96 32.57 38.58
CA ILE A 138 1.75 33.76 38.24
C ILE A 138 1.10 35.03 38.81
N ALA A 139 -0.23 35.15 38.75
CA ALA A 139 -0.94 36.29 39.32
C ALA A 139 -0.78 36.37 40.85
N ILE A 140 -0.90 35.24 41.55
CA ILE A 140 -0.68 35.18 43.01
C ILE A 140 0.79 35.49 43.34
N PHE A 141 1.73 34.90 42.60
CA PHE A 141 3.16 35.14 42.77
C PHE A 141 3.53 36.63 42.63
N MET A 142 3.01 37.31 41.60
CA MET A 142 3.23 38.75 41.42
C MET A 142 2.52 39.58 42.50
N GLY A 143 1.29 39.23 42.86
CA GLY A 143 0.53 39.92 43.90
C GLY A 143 1.18 39.84 45.28
N GLU A 144 1.62 38.64 45.67
CA GLU A 144 2.35 38.40 46.92
C GLU A 144 3.66 39.20 46.94
N GLY A 145 4.36 39.27 45.80
CA GLY A 145 5.58 40.06 45.72
C GLY A 145 5.39 41.55 45.85
N LEU A 146 4.36 42.11 45.22
CA LEU A 146 4.03 43.53 45.39
C LEU A 146 3.65 43.84 46.83
N ILE A 147 2.81 43.01 47.46
CA ILE A 147 2.37 43.23 48.84
C ILE A 147 3.55 43.16 49.81
N ASN A 148 4.39 42.12 49.70
CA ASN A 148 5.58 41.98 50.56
C ASN A 148 6.56 43.14 50.33
N TYR A 149 6.80 43.54 49.08
CA TYR A 149 7.64 44.71 48.77
C TYR A 149 7.11 45.99 49.42
N PHE A 150 5.81 46.31 49.28
CA PHE A 150 5.22 47.49 49.90
C PHE A 150 5.34 47.46 51.44
N VAL A 151 5.14 46.30 52.04
CA VAL A 151 5.31 46.09 53.48
C VAL A 151 6.74 46.39 53.93
N PHE A 152 7.75 45.89 53.22
CA PHE A 152 9.16 46.11 53.57
C PHE A 152 9.61 47.55 53.27
N GLN A 153 9.09 48.16 52.21
CA GLN A 153 9.35 49.57 51.91
C GLN A 153 8.82 50.49 53.03
N MET A 154 7.65 50.18 53.60
CA MET A 154 7.12 50.91 54.77
C MET A 154 7.99 50.78 56.02
N LEU A 155 8.88 49.78 56.10
CA LEU A 155 9.79 49.53 57.21
C LEU A 155 11.14 50.28 57.08
N ALA A 156 11.31 51.10 56.03
CA ALA A 156 12.44 52.01 55.86
C ALA A 156 13.85 51.39 55.93
N GLU A 157 14.02 50.15 55.46
CA GLU A 157 15.35 49.55 55.27
C GLU A 157 16.11 50.12 54.06
N GLU A 158 17.42 49.86 53.98
CA GLU A 158 18.20 50.01 52.74
C GLU A 158 17.56 49.18 51.61
N GLU A 159 17.29 49.81 50.47
CA GLU A 159 16.48 49.24 49.37
C GLU A 159 16.88 47.82 48.96
N TRP A 160 18.18 47.51 48.98
CA TRP A 160 18.71 46.20 48.58
C TRP A 160 18.32 45.06 49.54
N LYS A 161 18.25 45.29 50.86
CA LYS A 161 17.88 44.26 51.85
C LYS A 161 16.41 43.87 51.71
N THR A 162 15.58 44.88 51.47
CA THR A 162 14.15 44.72 51.18
C THR A 162 13.93 43.86 49.93
N TYR A 163 14.66 44.10 48.83
CA TYR A 163 14.54 43.27 47.63
C TYR A 163 14.95 41.81 47.86
N VAL A 164 16.02 41.58 48.63
CA VAL A 164 16.48 40.21 48.93
C VAL A 164 15.49 39.46 49.82
N MET A 165 14.97 40.10 50.87
CA MET A 165 13.98 39.48 51.76
C MET A 165 12.65 39.23 51.04
N ALA A 166 12.12 40.23 50.33
CA ALA A 166 10.90 40.08 49.55
C ALA A 166 11.06 38.97 48.50
N GLY A 167 12.17 38.98 47.75
CA GLY A 167 12.47 37.97 46.73
C GLY A 167 12.54 36.56 47.29
N ALA A 168 13.16 36.36 48.46
CA ALA A 168 13.22 35.06 49.11
C ALA A 168 11.82 34.52 49.48
N ILE A 169 10.96 35.37 50.02
CA ILE A 169 9.60 35.00 50.45
C ILE A 169 8.72 34.64 49.24
N ILE A 170 8.78 35.48 48.20
CA ILE A 170 8.05 35.30 46.94
C ILE A 170 8.37 33.96 46.27
N ILE A 171 9.58 33.44 46.44
CA ILE A 171 9.97 32.15 45.87
C ILE A 171 9.62 31.01 46.82
N ILE A 172 9.98 31.14 48.10
CA ILE A 172 9.89 30.04 49.08
C ILE A 172 8.43 29.67 49.37
N ILE A 173 7.53 30.64 49.55
CA ILE A 173 6.13 30.36 49.93
C ILE A 173 5.39 29.62 48.79
N PRO A 174 5.34 30.13 47.54
CA PRO A 174 4.69 29.43 46.43
C PRO A 174 5.31 28.06 46.12
N LEU A 175 6.64 27.95 46.12
CA LEU A 175 7.32 26.67 45.86
C LEU A 175 7.00 25.64 46.94
N SER A 176 6.98 26.06 48.21
CA SER A 176 6.62 25.17 49.33
C SER A 176 5.15 24.74 49.25
N ALA A 177 4.26 25.64 48.84
CA ALA A 177 2.84 25.35 48.68
C ALA A 177 2.60 24.35 47.54
N GLU A 178 3.30 24.52 46.42
CA GLU A 178 3.23 23.61 45.28
C GLU A 178 3.77 22.21 45.63
N LEU A 179 4.96 22.13 46.24
CA LEU A 179 5.51 20.86 46.69
C LEU A 179 4.57 20.15 47.69
N LEU A 180 4.06 20.89 48.67
CA LEU A 180 3.14 20.34 49.67
C LEU A 180 1.85 19.80 49.02
N GLY A 181 1.23 20.58 48.13
CA GLY A 181 0.02 20.17 47.41
C GLY A 181 0.21 18.89 46.60
N HIS A 182 1.32 18.79 45.86
CA HIS A 182 1.68 17.59 45.10
C HIS A 182 1.92 16.37 46.00
N PHE A 183 2.71 16.50 47.07
CA PHE A 183 3.03 15.38 47.95
C PHE A 183 1.81 14.88 48.76
N ILE A 184 0.89 15.77 49.15
CA ILE A 184 -0.33 15.38 49.85
C ILE A 184 -1.19 14.47 48.97
N LYS A 185 -1.32 14.78 47.67
CA LYS A 185 -2.19 14.03 46.73
C LYS A 185 -1.63 12.68 46.30
N LYS A 186 -0.31 12.47 46.33
CA LYS A 186 0.28 11.16 46.02
C LYS A 186 -0.33 10.08 46.90
N GLU A 187 -0.86 9.02 46.27
CA GLU A 187 -1.46 7.89 46.98
C GLU A 187 -0.39 7.00 47.61
N LYS A 188 0.67 6.70 46.86
CA LYS A 188 1.85 5.98 47.36
C LYS A 188 2.92 6.99 47.82
N LYS A 189 2.94 7.28 49.12
CA LYS A 189 3.94 8.19 49.71
C LYS A 189 5.20 7.42 50.09
N THR A 190 6.32 7.78 49.48
CA THR A 190 7.65 7.30 49.90
C THR A 190 8.05 7.90 51.25
N SER A 191 9.02 7.30 51.94
CA SER A 191 9.58 7.88 53.18
C SER A 191 10.13 9.29 52.95
N VAL A 192 10.68 9.55 51.75
CA VAL A 192 11.17 10.86 51.34
C VAL A 192 10.04 11.86 51.16
N ASP A 193 8.91 11.48 50.54
CA ASP A 193 7.74 12.36 50.39
C ASP A 193 7.18 12.79 51.77
N LYS A 194 7.15 11.86 52.75
CA LYS A 194 6.70 12.18 54.11
C LYS A 194 7.62 13.19 54.80
N ILE A 195 8.93 13.05 54.63
CA ILE A 195 9.91 14.02 55.15
C ILE A 195 9.71 15.38 54.51
N TRP A 196 9.54 15.45 53.18
CA TRP A 196 9.31 16.71 52.48
C TRP A 196 8.02 17.41 52.89
N ILE A 197 6.93 16.67 53.14
CA ILE A 197 5.68 17.27 53.68
C ILE A 197 5.94 17.99 55.00
N VAL A 198 6.66 17.33 55.92
CA VAL A 198 7.01 17.91 57.23
C VAL A 198 7.94 19.10 57.05
N VAL A 199 8.98 18.97 56.21
CA VAL A 199 9.94 20.04 55.93
C VAL A 199 9.26 21.26 55.32
N SER A 200 8.37 21.09 54.34
CA SER A 200 7.64 22.21 53.72
C SER A 200 6.80 22.98 54.76
N PHE A 201 6.13 22.26 55.67
CA PHE A 201 5.36 22.91 56.73
C PHE A 201 6.24 23.63 57.75
N VAL A 202 7.36 23.00 58.16
CA VAL A 202 8.32 23.61 59.10
C VAL A 202 8.99 24.83 58.48
N VAL A 203 9.46 24.76 57.23
CA VAL A 203 10.12 25.88 56.53
C VAL A 203 9.20 27.08 56.44
N VAL A 204 7.94 26.87 56.02
CA VAL A 204 6.97 27.98 55.93
C VAL A 204 6.62 28.54 57.30
N SER A 205 6.42 27.69 58.31
CA SER A 205 6.15 28.14 59.68
C SER A 205 7.32 28.93 60.27
N SER A 206 8.55 28.45 60.10
CA SER A 206 9.77 29.12 60.53
C SER A 206 9.97 30.46 59.80
N LEU A 207 9.66 30.53 58.51
CA LEU A 207 9.76 31.76 57.74
C LEU A 207 8.70 32.78 58.19
N LEU A 208 7.45 32.37 58.43
CA LEU A 208 6.41 33.26 58.96
C LEU A 208 6.74 33.78 60.36
N VAL A 209 7.25 32.92 61.24
CA VAL A 209 7.71 33.33 62.59
C VAL A 209 8.92 34.24 62.50
N GLY A 210 9.90 33.93 61.65
CA GLY A 210 11.08 34.76 61.44
C GLY A 210 10.71 36.16 60.95
N LEU A 211 9.77 36.26 60.02
CA LEU A 211 9.23 37.55 59.57
C LEU A 211 8.50 38.29 60.67
N ALA A 212 7.72 37.59 61.50
CA ALA A 212 7.03 38.20 62.62
C ALA A 212 8.00 38.79 63.65
N VAL A 213 9.05 38.05 64.01
CA VAL A 213 10.07 38.46 64.98
C VAL A 213 10.91 39.61 64.43
N LEU A 214 11.42 39.51 63.20
CA LEU A 214 12.14 40.61 62.55
C LEU A 214 11.28 41.88 62.60
N ARG A 215 10.01 41.75 62.25
CA ARG A 215 9.09 42.89 62.22
C ARG A 215 8.81 43.49 63.59
N GLU A 216 8.64 42.69 64.65
CA GLU A 216 8.50 43.18 66.02
C GLU A 216 9.73 44.00 66.44
N THR A 217 10.93 43.47 66.22
CA THR A 217 12.19 44.16 66.55
C THR A 217 12.42 45.45 65.76
N PHE A 218 11.95 45.51 64.51
CA PHE A 218 12.08 46.71 63.68
C PHE A 218 11.06 47.80 64.00
N PHE A 219 9.84 47.43 64.39
CA PHE A 219 8.83 48.40 64.83
C PHE A 219 9.17 49.05 66.16
N GLU A 220 9.83 48.34 67.07
CA GLU A 220 10.36 48.94 68.29
C GLU A 220 11.49 49.95 68.01
N ALA A 221 12.26 49.73 66.94
CA ALA A 221 13.39 50.58 66.56
C ALA A 221 12.99 51.81 65.71
N SER A 222 11.81 51.80 65.08
CA SER A 222 11.36 52.85 64.18
C SER A 222 10.21 53.63 64.82
N GLU A 223 10.43 54.90 65.19
CA GLU A 223 9.45 55.81 65.84
C GLU A 223 8.29 56.23 64.91
N VAL A 224 7.79 55.33 64.06
CA VAL A 224 6.76 55.62 63.07
C VAL A 224 5.38 55.54 63.73
N LYS A 225 4.68 56.68 63.80
CA LYS A 225 3.31 56.80 64.31
C LYS A 225 2.30 56.23 63.31
N ILE A 226 2.11 54.92 63.32
CA ILE A 226 0.96 54.26 62.66
C ILE A 226 -0.11 53.99 63.73
N ASN A 227 -1.39 54.25 63.41
CA ASN A 227 -2.54 54.03 64.30
C ASN A 227 -2.89 52.55 64.58
N MET A 228 -2.01 51.60 64.23
CA MET A 228 -2.16 50.17 64.52
C MET A 228 -1.01 49.71 65.39
N SER A 229 -1.30 48.85 66.38
CA SER A 229 -0.24 48.21 67.15
C SER A 229 0.62 47.32 66.23
N PRO A 230 1.96 47.30 66.41
CA PRO A 230 2.88 46.45 65.64
C PRO A 230 2.49 44.97 65.65
N THR A 231 1.96 44.50 66.78
CA THR A 231 1.48 43.12 66.97
C THR A 231 0.28 42.80 66.09
N THR A 232 -0.72 43.69 65.99
CA THR A 232 -1.90 43.47 65.14
C THR A 232 -1.50 43.42 63.67
N LEU A 233 -0.63 44.33 63.23
CA LEU A 233 -0.12 44.37 61.87
C LEU A 233 0.68 43.09 61.52
N ALA A 234 1.51 42.59 62.45
CA ALA A 234 2.24 41.31 62.32
C ALA A 234 1.29 40.12 62.16
N ILE A 235 0.28 40.03 63.03
CA ILE A 235 -0.73 38.96 62.96
C ILE A 235 -1.47 38.97 61.62
N VAL A 236 -1.87 40.15 61.13
CA VAL A 236 -2.59 40.28 59.84
C VAL A 236 -1.75 39.73 58.68
N LEU A 237 -0.44 40.03 58.64
CA LEU A 237 0.41 39.50 57.57
C LEU A 237 0.67 38.00 57.68
N ILE A 238 0.84 37.47 58.90
CA ILE A 238 0.95 36.03 59.11
C ILE A 238 -0.31 35.33 58.60
N VAL A 239 -1.49 35.84 58.97
CA VAL A 239 -2.78 35.28 58.54
C VAL A 239 -2.93 35.38 57.01
N PHE A 240 -2.54 36.50 56.40
CA PHE A 240 -2.62 36.70 54.96
C PHE A 240 -1.69 35.75 54.19
N ASN A 241 -0.42 35.65 54.59
CA ASN A 241 0.54 34.75 53.95
C ASN A 241 0.16 33.27 54.17
N LEU A 242 -0.38 32.93 55.33
CA LEU A 242 -0.92 31.59 55.58
C LEU A 242 -2.14 31.29 54.70
N ALA A 243 -3.01 32.27 54.46
CA ALA A 243 -4.16 32.13 53.57
C ALA A 243 -3.71 31.91 52.11
N ILE A 244 -2.75 32.70 51.61
CA ILE A 244 -2.17 32.50 50.27
C ILE A 244 -1.54 31.11 50.16
N PHE A 245 -0.71 30.74 51.12
CA PHE A 245 -0.08 29.42 51.18
C PHE A 245 -1.11 28.29 51.13
N THR A 246 -2.21 28.41 51.89
CA THR A 246 -3.28 27.41 51.94
C THR A 246 -4.03 27.33 50.60
N ILE A 247 -4.36 28.47 49.99
CA ILE A 247 -5.01 28.53 48.67
C ILE A 247 -4.11 27.89 47.61
N MET A 248 -2.83 28.24 47.59
CA MET A 248 -1.85 27.69 46.65
C MET A 248 -1.64 26.19 46.84
N THR A 249 -1.57 25.73 48.09
CA THR A 249 -1.50 24.30 48.43
C THR A 249 -2.74 23.57 47.95
N PHE A 250 -3.93 24.15 48.12
CA PHE A 250 -5.19 23.58 47.63
C PHE A 250 -5.24 23.53 46.10
N LEU A 251 -4.82 24.59 45.41
CA LEU A 251 -4.76 24.63 43.94
C LEU A 251 -3.79 23.59 43.40
N SER A 252 -2.59 23.49 43.98
CA SER A 252 -1.61 22.46 43.63
C SER A 252 -2.12 21.06 43.94
N TYR A 253 -2.78 20.84 45.09
CA TYR A 253 -3.44 19.57 45.38
C TYR A 253 -4.52 19.25 44.33
N LYS A 254 -5.33 20.20 43.88
CA LYS A 254 -6.33 19.94 42.85
C LYS A 254 -5.71 19.65 41.48
N GLU A 255 -4.62 20.32 41.12
CA GLU A 255 -3.85 20.09 39.90
C GLU A 255 -3.16 18.73 39.88
N ALA A 256 -2.52 18.36 40.99
CA ALA A 256 -1.65 17.20 41.08
C ALA A 256 -2.39 15.92 40.71
N ARG A 257 -1.71 14.91 40.17
CA ARG A 257 -2.32 13.59 39.93
C ARG A 257 -2.02 12.65 41.09
N THR A 258 -2.99 11.79 41.40
CA THR A 258 -2.89 10.79 42.46
C THR A 258 -1.73 9.81 42.21
N ASP A 259 -1.55 9.42 40.95
CA ASP A 259 -0.43 8.60 40.49
C ASP A 259 0.19 9.21 39.20
N PRO A 260 1.21 10.07 39.33
CA PRO A 260 1.83 10.73 38.18
C PRO A 260 2.66 9.78 37.31
N GLU A 261 3.22 8.72 37.90
CA GLU A 261 4.05 7.75 37.18
C GLU A 261 3.18 6.87 36.27
N VAL A 262 2.09 6.32 36.82
CA VAL A 262 1.16 5.48 36.04
C VAL A 262 0.49 6.30 34.93
N TYR A 263 0.11 7.55 35.21
CA TYR A 263 -0.40 8.44 34.17
C TYR A 263 0.63 8.71 33.06
N SER A 264 1.90 8.96 33.42
CA SER A 264 2.96 9.22 32.44
C SER A 264 3.20 8.01 31.54
N LYS A 265 3.13 6.81 32.12
CA LYS A 265 3.21 5.53 31.39
C LYS A 265 2.02 5.34 30.46
N ALA A 266 0.79 5.49 30.96
CA ALA A 266 -0.42 5.37 30.14
C ALA A 266 -0.46 6.40 29.00
N LYS A 267 0.00 7.62 29.25
CA LYS A 267 0.13 8.66 28.21
C LYS A 267 1.13 8.24 27.13
N ARG A 268 2.30 7.73 27.53
CA ARG A 268 3.32 7.27 26.59
C ARG A 268 2.82 6.09 25.75
N GLU A 269 2.21 5.10 26.39
CA GLU A 269 1.61 3.94 25.71
C GLU A 269 0.51 4.36 24.73
N TYR A 270 -0.33 5.34 25.10
CA TYR A 270 -1.32 5.91 24.19
C TYR A 270 -0.69 6.63 22.98
N GLU A 271 0.34 7.47 23.21
CA GLU A 271 1.04 8.17 22.13
C GLU A 271 1.78 7.20 21.19
N GLU A 272 2.39 6.15 21.74
CA GLU A 272 3.06 5.08 20.98
C GLU A 272 2.05 4.27 20.15
N ALA A 273 0.94 3.85 20.76
CA ALA A 273 -0.12 3.12 20.06
C ALA A 273 -0.77 3.98 18.96
N MET A 274 -0.96 5.29 19.20
CA MET A 274 -1.46 6.22 18.18
C MET A 274 -0.49 6.36 17.00
N LYS A 275 0.82 6.45 17.27
CA LYS A 275 1.86 6.48 16.23
C LYS A 275 1.88 5.18 15.42
N SER A 276 1.82 4.03 16.10
CA SER A 276 1.75 2.73 15.46
C SER A 276 0.50 2.61 14.59
N LEU A 277 -0.69 2.93 15.11
CA LEU A 277 -1.94 2.90 14.33
C LEU A 277 -1.86 3.75 13.06
N LYS A 278 -1.30 4.96 13.16
CA LYS A 278 -1.11 5.84 12.00
C LYS A 278 -0.11 5.28 10.99
N LYS A 279 0.97 4.66 11.48
CA LYS A 279 1.98 4.00 10.64
C LYS A 279 1.36 2.83 9.89
N GLU A 280 0.76 1.88 10.60
CA GLU A 280 0.17 0.68 10.00
C GLU A 280 -0.98 1.04 9.06
N GLY A 281 -1.81 2.03 9.40
CA GLY A 281 -2.86 2.52 8.50
C GLY A 281 -2.30 3.11 7.20
N GLY A 282 -1.16 3.81 7.26
CA GLY A 282 -0.48 4.32 6.08
C GLY A 282 0.21 3.22 5.25
N ASP A 283 0.72 2.18 5.91
CA ASP A 283 1.35 1.03 5.26
C ASP A 283 0.30 0.21 4.48
N VAL A 284 -0.90 -0.03 5.04
CA VAL A 284 -2.06 -0.63 4.35
C VAL A 284 -2.46 0.19 3.12
N GLU A 285 -2.63 1.51 3.24
CA GLU A 285 -3.01 2.37 2.11
C GLU A 285 -1.97 2.30 0.97
N ARG A 286 -0.68 2.28 1.33
CA ARG A 286 0.41 2.18 0.35
C ARG A 286 0.42 0.83 -0.37
N VAL A 287 0.20 -0.27 0.36
CA VAL A 287 0.13 -1.61 -0.25
C VAL A 287 -1.13 -1.75 -1.11
N ALA A 288 -2.26 -1.19 -0.70
CA ALA A 288 -3.49 -1.16 -1.49
C ALA A 288 -3.30 -0.46 -2.84
N LYS A 289 -2.63 0.70 -2.88
CA LYS A 289 -2.31 1.39 -4.14
C LYS A 289 -1.42 0.54 -5.06
N LYS A 290 -0.40 -0.12 -4.50
CA LYS A 290 0.45 -1.03 -5.28
C LYS A 290 -0.32 -2.23 -5.82
N LEU A 291 -1.26 -2.76 -5.04
CA LEU A 291 -2.12 -3.86 -5.48
C LEU A 291 -3.02 -3.42 -6.64
N GLU A 292 -3.58 -2.22 -6.58
CA GLU A 292 -4.37 -1.64 -7.67
C GLU A 292 -3.53 -1.53 -8.96
N GLU A 293 -2.32 -0.96 -8.88
CA GLU A 293 -1.38 -0.90 -10.01
C GLU A 293 -1.02 -2.30 -10.54
N ALA A 294 -0.81 -3.29 -9.66
CA ALA A 294 -0.52 -4.66 -10.05
C ALA A 294 -1.71 -5.35 -10.74
N ILE A 295 -2.93 -5.08 -10.30
CA ILE A 295 -4.17 -5.56 -10.95
C ILE A 295 -4.30 -4.95 -12.35
N GLU A 296 -4.06 -3.65 -12.50
CA GLU A 296 -4.07 -3.00 -13.81
C GLU A 296 -3.01 -3.59 -14.75
N ASN A 297 -1.78 -3.77 -14.26
CA ASN A 297 -0.69 -4.38 -15.02
C ASN A 297 -1.01 -5.83 -15.43
N PHE A 298 -1.59 -6.62 -14.53
CA PHE A 298 -2.05 -7.98 -14.81
C PHE A 298 -3.13 -7.99 -15.90
N ASN A 299 -4.17 -7.16 -15.76
CA ASN A 299 -5.25 -7.08 -16.74
C ASN A 299 -4.74 -6.64 -18.11
N LYS A 300 -3.82 -5.68 -18.15
CA LYS A 300 -3.18 -5.22 -19.39
C LYS A 300 -2.36 -6.34 -20.04
N ALA A 301 -1.53 -7.04 -19.28
CA ALA A 301 -0.73 -8.16 -19.81
C ALA A 301 -1.61 -9.32 -20.30
N TYR A 302 -2.68 -9.63 -19.57
CA TYR A 302 -3.68 -10.62 -19.97
C TYR A 302 -4.37 -10.24 -21.29
N SER A 303 -4.90 -9.01 -21.38
CA SER A 303 -5.59 -8.51 -22.58
C SER A 303 -4.67 -8.42 -23.79
N GLU A 304 -3.43 -7.94 -23.62
CA GLU A 304 -2.43 -7.88 -24.69
C GLU A 304 -2.15 -9.27 -25.26
N ARG A 305 -2.01 -10.27 -24.38
CA ARG A 305 -1.76 -11.66 -24.76
C ARG A 305 -2.97 -12.30 -25.47
N GLU A 306 -4.16 -12.09 -24.94
CA GLU A 306 -5.41 -12.60 -25.52
C GLU A 306 -5.68 -12.00 -26.91
N HIS A 307 -5.58 -10.68 -27.07
CA HIS A 307 -5.75 -10.04 -28.37
C HIS A 307 -4.69 -10.47 -29.40
N THR A 308 -3.46 -10.68 -28.96
CA THR A 308 -2.40 -11.17 -29.84
C THR A 308 -2.68 -12.61 -30.28
N PHE A 309 -3.10 -13.48 -29.36
CA PHE A 309 -3.52 -14.83 -29.67
C PHE A 309 -4.67 -14.86 -30.68
N ASP A 310 -5.73 -14.07 -30.46
CA ASP A 310 -6.88 -14.00 -31.36
C ASP A 310 -6.47 -13.52 -32.76
N ARG A 311 -5.57 -12.55 -32.86
CA ARG A 311 -5.00 -12.08 -34.13
C ARG A 311 -4.29 -13.21 -34.88
N TYR A 312 -3.49 -14.02 -34.19
CA TYR A 312 -2.80 -15.16 -34.80
C TYR A 312 -3.75 -16.29 -35.19
N LYS A 313 -4.75 -16.55 -34.36
CA LYS A 313 -5.80 -17.53 -34.63
C LYS A 313 -6.59 -17.15 -35.89
N HIS A 314 -7.05 -15.91 -35.99
CA HIS A 314 -7.72 -15.42 -37.20
C HIS A 314 -6.82 -15.47 -38.43
N LYS A 315 -5.54 -15.10 -38.31
CA LYS A 315 -4.56 -15.23 -39.40
C LYS A 315 -4.40 -16.70 -39.87
N ALA A 316 -4.41 -17.65 -38.95
CA ALA A 316 -4.35 -19.08 -39.27
C ALA A 316 -5.65 -19.58 -39.91
N GLU A 317 -6.82 -19.14 -39.44
CA GLU A 317 -8.12 -19.45 -40.04
C GLU A 317 -8.22 -18.91 -41.47
N GLU A 318 -7.83 -17.66 -41.71
CA GLU A 318 -7.79 -17.06 -43.06
C GLU A 318 -6.86 -17.82 -44.01
N GLU A 319 -5.66 -18.19 -43.55
CA GLU A 319 -4.70 -18.94 -44.36
C GLU A 319 -5.24 -20.36 -44.64
N ARG A 320 -5.84 -21.04 -43.64
CA ARG A 320 -6.51 -22.33 -43.84
C ARG A 320 -7.60 -22.23 -44.92
N ASP A 321 -8.49 -21.26 -44.80
CA ASP A 321 -9.63 -21.10 -45.71
C ASP A 321 -9.18 -20.80 -47.15
N LYS A 322 -8.10 -20.04 -47.30
CA LYS A 322 -7.43 -19.81 -48.59
C LYS A 322 -6.91 -21.12 -49.20
N TRP A 323 -6.24 -21.97 -48.43
CA TRP A 323 -5.75 -23.27 -48.93
C TRP A 323 -6.88 -24.25 -49.24
N VAL A 324 -7.90 -24.32 -48.39
CA VAL A 324 -9.14 -25.06 -48.64
C VAL A 324 -9.76 -24.62 -49.98
N THR A 325 -9.80 -23.32 -50.24
CA THR A 325 -10.29 -22.75 -51.51
C THR A 325 -9.43 -23.18 -52.70
N LEU A 326 -8.10 -23.20 -52.57
CA LEU A 326 -7.20 -23.68 -53.62
C LEU A 326 -7.42 -25.18 -53.92
N ILE A 327 -7.52 -26.03 -52.90
CA ILE A 327 -7.80 -27.46 -53.09
C ILE A 327 -9.17 -27.66 -53.76
N ARG A 328 -10.22 -26.96 -53.31
CA ARG A 328 -11.54 -26.99 -53.96
C ARG A 328 -11.47 -26.55 -55.43
N ALA A 329 -10.70 -25.50 -55.73
CA ALA A 329 -10.52 -25.02 -57.10
C ALA A 329 -9.75 -26.01 -57.99
N TYR A 330 -8.73 -26.69 -57.43
CA TYR A 330 -8.01 -27.78 -58.11
C TYR A 330 -8.96 -28.91 -58.46
N ARG A 331 -9.67 -29.45 -57.46
CA ARG A 331 -10.62 -30.57 -57.63
C ARG A 331 -11.71 -30.22 -58.62
N HIS A 332 -12.31 -29.04 -58.53
CA HIS A 332 -13.32 -28.58 -59.48
C HIS A 332 -12.78 -28.48 -60.91
N ALA A 333 -11.62 -27.86 -61.10
CA ALA A 333 -11.00 -27.73 -62.41
C ALA A 333 -10.62 -29.07 -63.04
N ASN A 334 -10.20 -30.03 -62.20
CA ASN A 334 -9.93 -31.41 -62.57
C ASN A 334 -11.21 -32.13 -63.02
N MET A 335 -12.26 -32.08 -62.21
CA MET A 335 -13.57 -32.67 -62.56
C MET A 335 -14.17 -32.09 -63.84
N CYS A 336 -14.03 -30.79 -64.09
CA CYS A 336 -14.50 -30.17 -65.33
C CYS A 336 -13.74 -30.64 -66.58
N ALA A 337 -12.49 -31.08 -66.43
CA ALA A 337 -11.64 -31.53 -67.53
C ALA A 337 -11.81 -33.02 -67.87
N ARG A 338 -12.35 -33.80 -66.92
CA ARG A 338 -12.63 -35.23 -67.07
C ARG A 338 -13.78 -35.50 -68.02
N LYS A 339 -13.63 -36.55 -68.85
CA LYS A 339 -14.67 -37.00 -69.80
C LYS A 339 -15.76 -37.83 -69.13
N ASP A 340 -15.37 -38.71 -68.21
CA ASP A 340 -16.22 -39.64 -67.46
C ASP A 340 -17.03 -38.95 -66.35
N ARG A 341 -16.55 -37.80 -65.84
CA ARG A 341 -17.16 -37.01 -64.76
C ARG A 341 -17.41 -37.81 -63.46
N THR A 342 -16.78 -38.98 -63.34
CA THR A 342 -16.83 -39.80 -62.12
C THR A 342 -15.92 -39.21 -61.06
N LEU A 343 -16.46 -38.99 -59.87
CA LEU A 343 -15.73 -38.41 -58.74
C LEU A 343 -14.73 -39.44 -58.18
N PRO A 344 -13.42 -39.14 -58.14
CA PRO A 344 -12.43 -40.00 -57.50
C PRO A 344 -12.69 -40.17 -56.01
N GLU A 345 -12.34 -41.33 -55.44
CA GLU A 345 -12.54 -41.61 -54.02
C GLU A 345 -11.80 -40.59 -53.13
N SER A 346 -10.57 -40.21 -53.49
CA SER A 346 -9.77 -39.21 -52.78
C SER A 346 -10.41 -37.83 -52.72
N PHE A 347 -11.26 -37.47 -53.68
CA PHE A 347 -11.96 -36.18 -53.70
C PHE A 347 -13.18 -36.14 -52.78
N LYS A 348 -13.61 -37.29 -52.22
CA LYS A 348 -14.74 -37.36 -51.30
C LYS A 348 -14.42 -36.84 -49.89
N VAL A 349 -13.15 -36.81 -49.51
CA VAL A 349 -12.72 -36.30 -48.19
C VAL A 349 -12.80 -34.77 -48.18
N ASP A 350 -13.47 -34.19 -47.18
CA ASP A 350 -13.62 -32.72 -47.09
C ASP A 350 -12.24 -32.05 -46.89
N PRO A 351 -11.83 -31.11 -47.76
CA PRO A 351 -10.59 -30.36 -47.59
C PRO A 351 -10.43 -29.69 -46.22
N GLU A 352 -11.52 -29.33 -45.53
CA GLU A 352 -11.46 -28.73 -44.19
C GLU A 352 -10.89 -29.70 -43.14
N THR A 353 -11.11 -31.01 -43.32
CA THR A 353 -10.58 -32.04 -42.41
C THR A 353 -9.11 -32.35 -42.66
N LEU A 354 -8.59 -31.97 -43.84
CA LEU A 354 -7.21 -32.22 -44.25
C LEU A 354 -6.25 -31.18 -43.66
N ILE A 355 -6.69 -29.93 -43.57
CA ILE A 355 -5.85 -28.82 -43.12
C ILE A 355 -6.21 -28.48 -41.67
N LYS A 356 -5.41 -28.98 -40.74
CA LYS A 356 -5.55 -28.71 -39.31
C LYS A 356 -4.79 -27.46 -38.89
N ILE A 357 -5.41 -26.67 -38.02
CA ILE A 357 -4.75 -25.57 -37.32
C ILE A 357 -3.74 -26.18 -36.33
N PRO A 358 -2.54 -25.60 -36.16
CA PRO A 358 -1.57 -26.09 -35.18
C PRO A 358 -2.12 -26.05 -33.75
N GLU A 359 -1.78 -27.04 -32.93
CA GLU A 359 -2.21 -27.17 -31.53
C GLU A 359 -1.91 -25.90 -30.71
N ALA A 360 -0.78 -25.26 -30.98
CA ALA A 360 -0.38 -23.99 -30.35
C ALA A 360 -1.39 -22.83 -30.54
N LEU A 361 -2.30 -22.93 -31.52
CA LEU A 361 -3.33 -21.94 -31.82
C LEU A 361 -4.75 -22.43 -31.50
N GLU A 362 -4.91 -23.63 -30.94
CA GLU A 362 -6.22 -24.15 -30.56
C GLU A 362 -6.72 -23.53 -29.26
N LYS A 363 -5.83 -23.39 -28.27
CA LYS A 363 -6.15 -22.85 -26.95
C LYS A 363 -4.99 -22.04 -26.38
N LEU A 364 -5.32 -20.88 -25.82
CA LEU A 364 -4.37 -20.09 -25.04
C LEU A 364 -4.10 -20.77 -23.70
N ASP A 365 -2.85 -21.19 -23.47
CA ASP A 365 -2.40 -21.71 -22.19
C ASP A 365 -2.38 -20.60 -21.13
N ARG A 366 -2.94 -20.87 -19.95
CA ARG A 366 -3.06 -19.91 -18.83
C ARG A 366 -2.16 -20.27 -17.66
N ASP A 367 -1.52 -21.43 -17.69
CA ASP A 367 -0.73 -21.94 -16.59
C ASP A 367 0.69 -21.37 -16.61
N CYS A 368 1.12 -20.89 -15.44
CA CYS A 368 2.46 -20.32 -15.24
C CYS A 368 3.46 -21.34 -14.67
N SER A 369 3.08 -22.63 -14.61
CA SER A 369 3.85 -23.71 -13.98
C SER A 369 5.20 -23.98 -14.64
N HIS A 370 5.43 -23.53 -15.87
CA HIS A 370 6.62 -23.87 -16.66
C HIS A 370 7.89 -23.06 -16.34
N LYS A 371 7.91 -22.20 -15.30
CA LYS A 371 9.09 -21.36 -14.99
C LYS A 371 9.79 -21.63 -13.65
N GLU A 372 9.28 -22.53 -12.81
CA GLU A 372 10.01 -22.89 -11.58
C GLU A 372 11.26 -23.72 -11.88
N GLU A 373 11.34 -24.39 -13.04
CA GLU A 373 12.48 -25.29 -13.37
C GLU A 373 13.63 -24.61 -14.13
N ALA A 374 13.48 -23.36 -14.59
CA ALA A 374 14.52 -22.68 -15.39
C ALA A 374 15.46 -21.76 -14.57
N ASN A 375 15.16 -21.56 -13.28
CA ASN A 375 15.95 -20.71 -12.36
C ASN A 375 16.40 -21.45 -11.08
N ALA A 376 16.25 -22.78 -11.03
CA ALA A 376 16.91 -23.65 -10.06
C ALA A 376 18.14 -24.27 -10.71
#